data_AF-A0AAU8LWJ8-F1
#
_entry.id   AF-A0AAU8LWJ8-F1
#
_cell.length_a   1.000
_cell.length_b   1.000
_cell.length_c   1.000
_cell.angle_alpha   90.00
_cell.angle_beta   90.00
_cell.angle_gamma   90.00
#
_symmetry.space_group_name_H-M   'P 1'
#
loop_
_entity.id
_entity.type
_entity.pdbx_description
1 polymer ?
#
loop_
_entity_poly.entity_id
_entity_poly.type
_entity_poly.pdbx_seq_one_letter_code
_entity_poly.pdbx_strand_id
1 'polypeptide(L)'
;MPEQTLIEQLAAVLNVEVISPMDGSEVQSLHKALPGYQAVVDDAARFVQQHGETLHLDASVLVDLQEGLADVLRLEPGEHALEKLYQSVYHQRLRGTDRCMVGLYGTTRRIREFANAYPDIAEEGKFLLDFMKAFRPGRKMEKSGDGGGEG
;
A
#
# COMPACT_ATOMS: atom_id res chain seq x y z
N MET A 1 8.17 18.72 9.04
CA MET A 1 6.77 18.71 9.47
C MET A 1 6.61 17.55 10.44
N PRO A 2 6.10 17.76 11.66
CA PRO A 2 5.80 16.65 12.58
C PRO A 2 4.80 15.68 11.93
N GLU A 3 4.97 14.39 12.12
CA GLU A 3 4.11 13.34 11.53
C GLU A 3 2.62 13.54 11.86
N GLN A 4 2.32 13.94 13.10
CA GLN A 4 0.96 14.28 13.55
C GLN A 4 0.32 15.37 12.68
N THR A 5 1.06 16.42 12.32
CA THR A 5 0.52 17.52 11.51
C THR A 5 0.17 17.11 10.09
N LEU A 6 0.84 16.10 9.53
CA LEU A 6 0.54 15.59 8.19
C LEU A 6 -0.70 14.70 8.18
N ILE A 7 -0.85 13.84 9.21
CA ILE A 7 -2.03 12.98 9.35
C ILE A 7 -3.28 13.82 9.56
N GLU A 8 -3.23 14.86 10.40
CA GLU A 8 -4.34 15.78 10.62
C GLU A 8 -4.76 16.52 9.33
N GLN A 9 -3.79 16.96 8.53
CA GLN A 9 -4.06 17.60 7.23
C GLN A 9 -4.70 16.64 6.24
N LEU A 10 -4.20 15.39 6.16
CA LEU A 10 -4.78 14.36 5.30
C LEU A 10 -6.18 13.97 5.75
N ALA A 11 -6.41 13.88 7.06
CA ALA A 11 -7.70 13.60 7.64
C ALA A 11 -8.73 14.67 7.25
N ALA A 12 -8.35 15.94 7.33
CA ALA A 12 -9.18 17.06 6.89
C ALA A 12 -9.47 17.00 5.38
N VAL A 13 -8.48 16.68 4.54
CA VAL A 13 -8.66 16.56 3.07
C VAL A 13 -9.61 15.41 2.71
N LEU A 14 -9.53 14.30 3.43
CA LEU A 14 -10.36 13.11 3.20
C LEU A 14 -11.69 13.14 3.94
N ASN A 15 -11.95 14.19 4.74
CA ASN A 15 -13.12 14.32 5.60
C ASN A 15 -13.31 13.09 6.51
N VAL A 16 -12.21 12.65 7.14
CA VAL A 16 -12.18 11.53 8.09
C VAL A 16 -11.74 11.99 9.47
N GLU A 17 -12.22 11.30 10.49
CA GLU A 17 -11.77 11.53 11.87
C GLU A 17 -10.59 10.64 12.19
N VAL A 18 -9.60 11.17 12.90
CA VAL A 18 -8.48 10.39 13.40
C VAL A 18 -8.91 9.68 14.67
N ILE A 19 -9.34 8.43 14.55
CA ILE A 19 -9.70 7.57 15.67
C ILE A 19 -8.49 6.80 16.20
N SER A 20 -8.56 6.37 17.46
CA SER A 20 -7.58 5.42 17.99
C SER A 20 -7.75 4.07 17.27
N PRO A 21 -6.66 3.35 16.94
CA PRO A 21 -6.76 2.04 16.34
C PRO A 21 -7.61 1.11 17.22
N MET A 22 -8.56 0.40 16.59
CA MET A 22 -9.31 -0.66 17.27
C MET A 22 -8.37 -1.78 17.70
N ASP A 23 -8.77 -2.55 18.70
CA ASP A 23 -8.01 -3.71 19.13
C ASP A 23 -7.96 -4.77 18.01
N GLY A 24 -6.82 -5.45 17.86
CA GLY A 24 -6.66 -6.45 16.79
C GLY A 24 -7.67 -7.60 16.87
N SER A 25 -8.09 -8.00 18.08
CA SER A 25 -9.10 -9.05 18.27
C SER A 25 -10.49 -8.58 17.90
N GLU A 26 -10.79 -7.31 18.11
CA GLU A 26 -12.05 -6.66 17.71
C GLU A 26 -12.16 -6.59 16.20
N VAL A 27 -11.11 -6.09 15.52
CA VAL A 27 -11.03 -6.05 14.05
C VAL A 27 -11.26 -7.44 13.45
N GLN A 28 -10.57 -8.46 13.97
CA GLN A 28 -10.68 -9.82 13.46
C GLN A 28 -12.08 -10.42 13.68
N SER A 29 -12.71 -10.11 14.81
CA SER A 29 -14.07 -10.55 15.11
C SER A 29 -15.09 -9.94 14.14
N LEU A 30 -14.98 -8.63 13.87
CA LEU A 30 -15.82 -7.93 12.90
C LEU A 30 -15.60 -8.45 11.48
N HIS A 31 -14.34 -8.63 11.06
CA HIS A 31 -14.03 -9.18 9.73
C HIS A 31 -14.62 -10.59 9.52
N LYS A 32 -14.63 -11.42 10.56
CA LYS A 32 -15.24 -12.76 10.50
C LYS A 32 -16.76 -12.70 10.49
N ALA A 33 -17.36 -11.78 11.24
CA ALA A 33 -18.80 -11.67 11.39
C ALA A 33 -19.47 -10.98 10.20
N LEU A 34 -18.79 -10.01 9.59
CA LEU A 34 -19.35 -9.09 8.59
C LEU A 34 -18.77 -9.21 7.15
N PRO A 35 -18.29 -10.36 6.65
CA PRO A 35 -17.80 -10.45 5.28
C PRO A 35 -18.96 -10.33 4.28
N GLY A 36 -18.90 -9.35 3.39
CA GLY A 36 -19.92 -9.13 2.35
C GLY A 36 -21.24 -8.53 2.86
N TYR A 37 -21.32 -8.10 4.12
CA TYR A 37 -22.53 -7.50 4.69
C TYR A 37 -22.81 -6.10 4.14
N GLN A 38 -21.83 -5.40 3.57
CA GLN A 38 -22.02 -4.07 2.99
C GLN A 38 -23.14 -4.05 1.93
N ALA A 39 -23.15 -5.03 1.01
CA ALA A 39 -24.20 -5.15 0.01
C ALA A 39 -25.60 -5.38 0.64
N VAL A 40 -25.66 -6.18 1.70
CA VAL A 40 -26.91 -6.44 2.43
C VAL A 40 -27.38 -5.19 3.18
N VAL A 41 -26.45 -4.44 3.78
CA VAL A 41 -26.75 -3.17 4.47
C VAL A 41 -27.26 -2.13 3.47
N ASP A 42 -26.64 -2.01 2.30
CA ASP A 42 -27.10 -1.09 1.25
C ASP A 42 -28.51 -1.42 0.75
N ASP A 43 -28.78 -2.71 0.50
CA ASP A 43 -30.09 -3.18 0.05
C ASP A 43 -31.14 -2.99 1.15
N ALA A 44 -30.80 -3.29 2.41
CA ALA A 44 -31.68 -3.11 3.56
C ALA A 44 -31.98 -1.63 3.79
N ALA A 45 -30.98 -0.75 3.68
CA ALA A 45 -31.18 0.69 3.83
C ALA A 45 -32.10 1.25 2.74
N ARG A 46 -31.95 0.81 1.47
CA ARG A 46 -32.89 1.18 0.39
C ARG A 46 -34.31 0.66 0.66
N PHE A 47 -34.43 -0.58 1.12
CA PHE A 47 -35.72 -1.18 1.47
C PHE A 47 -36.41 -0.42 2.61
N VAL A 48 -35.66 -0.07 3.66
CA VAL A 48 -36.15 0.69 4.81
C VAL A 48 -36.50 2.13 4.45
N GLN A 49 -35.75 2.79 3.57
CA GLN A 49 -36.14 4.11 3.04
C GLN A 49 -37.47 4.05 2.28
N GLN A 50 -37.74 2.97 1.55
CA GLN A 50 -38.95 2.81 0.75
C GLN A 50 -40.17 2.34 1.57
N HIS A 51 -39.96 1.54 2.61
CA HIS A 51 -41.04 0.85 3.33
C HIS A 51 -41.06 1.10 4.84
N GLY A 52 -40.17 1.93 5.38
CA GLY A 52 -40.01 2.13 6.82
C GLY A 52 -41.29 2.58 7.54
N GLU A 53 -42.07 3.47 6.93
CA GLU A 53 -43.37 3.90 7.47
C GLU A 53 -44.38 2.74 7.51
N THR A 54 -44.44 1.94 6.44
CA THR A 54 -45.32 0.76 6.33
C THR A 54 -44.94 -0.33 7.32
N LEU A 55 -43.65 -0.44 7.64
CA LEU A 55 -43.12 -1.41 8.60
C LEU A 55 -43.26 -0.95 10.05
N HIS A 56 -43.74 0.28 10.30
CA HIS A 56 -43.84 0.87 11.63
C HIS A 56 -42.53 0.75 12.44
N LEU A 57 -41.39 0.96 11.78
CA LEU A 57 -40.09 0.89 12.45
C LEU A 57 -39.94 2.02 13.46
N ASP A 58 -39.32 1.71 14.59
CA ASP A 58 -38.95 2.72 15.57
C ASP A 58 -38.00 3.74 14.95
N ALA A 59 -38.17 5.01 15.32
CA ALA A 59 -37.35 6.10 14.78
C ALA A 59 -35.84 5.88 15.01
N SER A 60 -35.45 5.23 16.12
CA SER A 60 -34.04 4.91 16.40
C SER A 60 -33.45 3.94 15.37
N VAL A 61 -34.21 2.93 14.92
CA VAL A 61 -33.74 1.97 13.92
C VAL A 61 -33.50 2.66 12.58
N LEU A 62 -34.36 3.62 12.22
CA LEU A 62 -34.20 4.41 11.02
C LEU A 62 -32.96 5.30 11.09
N VAL A 63 -32.72 5.92 12.24
CA VAL A 63 -31.54 6.76 12.49
C VAL A 63 -30.26 5.93 12.39
N ASP A 64 -30.16 4.81 13.10
CA ASP A 64 -28.97 3.95 13.11
C ASP A 64 -28.60 3.46 11.70
N LEU A 65 -29.60 3.07 10.90
CA LEU A 65 -29.39 2.62 9.52
C LEU A 65 -28.96 3.78 8.59
N GLN A 66 -29.56 4.96 8.75
CA GLN A 66 -29.25 6.12 7.93
C GLN A 66 -27.86 6.67 8.23
N GLU A 67 -27.50 6.83 9.51
CA GLU A 67 -26.20 7.32 9.94
C GLU A 67 -25.09 6.32 9.59
N GLY A 68 -25.30 5.03 9.87
CA GLY A 68 -24.33 4.00 9.53
C GLY A 68 -24.04 3.90 8.03
N LEU A 69 -25.09 3.97 7.18
CA LEU A 69 -24.89 3.99 5.74
C LEU A 69 -24.20 5.27 5.26
N ALA A 70 -24.58 6.43 5.80
CA ALA A 70 -23.96 7.70 5.46
C ALA A 70 -22.45 7.70 5.76
N ASP A 71 -22.06 7.10 6.89
CA ASP A 71 -20.65 6.94 7.25
C ASP A 71 -19.90 6.01 6.30
N VAL A 72 -20.45 4.84 5.97
CA VAL A 72 -19.83 3.92 5.01
C VAL A 72 -19.61 4.61 3.65
N LEU A 73 -20.65 5.25 3.10
CA LEU A 73 -20.58 5.95 1.82
C LEU A 73 -19.59 7.13 1.83
N ARG A 74 -19.44 7.78 2.99
CA ARG A 74 -18.46 8.86 3.17
C ARG A 74 -17.03 8.33 3.25
N LEU A 75 -16.81 7.19 3.92
CA LEU A 75 -15.47 6.65 4.21
C LEU A 75 -14.87 5.81 3.08
N GLU A 76 -15.69 5.00 2.38
CA GLU A 76 -15.23 4.04 1.37
C GLU A 76 -14.37 4.66 0.25
N PRO A 77 -14.71 5.82 -0.36
CA PRO A 77 -13.87 6.42 -1.39
C PRO A 77 -12.49 6.83 -0.86
N GLY A 78 -12.43 7.30 0.39
CA GLY A 78 -11.20 7.69 1.07
C GLY A 78 -10.31 6.48 1.34
N GLU A 79 -10.90 5.39 1.84
CA GLU A 79 -10.20 4.11 2.07
C GLU A 79 -9.57 3.59 0.77
N HIS A 80 -10.34 3.51 -0.32
CA HIS A 80 -9.85 3.02 -1.61
C HIS A 80 -8.74 3.90 -2.19
N ALA A 81 -8.88 5.22 -2.06
CA ALA A 81 -7.84 6.16 -2.50
C ALA A 81 -6.55 5.98 -1.69
N LEU A 82 -6.65 5.85 -0.37
CA LEU A 82 -5.51 5.62 0.51
C LEU A 82 -4.81 4.29 0.21
N GLU A 83 -5.54 3.21 -0.05
CA GLU A 83 -4.95 1.93 -0.43
C GLU A 83 -4.13 2.05 -1.72
N LYS A 84 -4.70 2.67 -2.76
CA LYS A 84 -4.00 2.89 -4.04
C LYS A 84 -2.78 3.79 -3.89
N LEU A 85 -2.88 4.84 -3.07
CA LEU A 85 -1.75 5.72 -2.77
C LEU A 85 -0.64 4.97 -2.03
N TYR A 86 -0.99 4.19 -1.02
CA TYR A 86 -0.05 3.33 -0.30
C TYR A 86 0.68 2.39 -1.27
N GLN A 87 -0.06 1.67 -2.12
CA GLN A 87 0.53 0.78 -3.13
C GLN A 87 1.44 1.53 -4.10
N SER A 88 1.05 2.72 -4.56
CA SER A 88 1.86 3.56 -5.43
C SER A 88 3.18 3.98 -4.76
N VAL A 89 3.12 4.49 -3.53
CA VAL A 89 4.31 4.88 -2.76
C VAL A 89 5.22 3.68 -2.53
N TYR A 90 4.64 2.54 -2.16
CA TYR A 90 5.37 1.29 -2.00
C TYR A 90 6.10 0.89 -3.29
N HIS A 91 5.43 0.91 -4.43
CA HIS A 91 6.03 0.59 -5.73
C HIS A 91 7.11 1.59 -6.16
N GLN A 92 6.91 2.88 -5.91
CA GLN A 92 7.93 3.90 -6.18
C GLN A 92 9.19 3.66 -5.35
N ARG A 93 9.03 3.32 -4.07
CA ARG A 93 10.14 2.95 -3.20
C ARG A 93 10.88 1.71 -3.73
N LEU A 94 10.14 0.67 -4.13
CA LEU A 94 10.76 -0.53 -4.73
C LEU A 94 11.56 -0.20 -5.99
N ARG A 95 11.02 0.61 -6.90
CA ARG A 95 11.73 1.08 -8.10
C ARG A 95 12.96 1.93 -7.76
N GLY A 96 12.87 2.75 -6.71
CA GLY A 96 14.02 3.48 -6.16
C GLY A 96 15.13 2.54 -5.73
N THR A 97 14.79 1.54 -4.91
CA THR A 97 15.73 0.52 -4.44
C THR A 97 16.34 -0.27 -5.60
N ASP A 98 15.56 -0.66 -6.60
CA ASP A 98 16.04 -1.37 -7.79
C ASP A 98 17.08 -0.55 -8.56
N ARG A 99 16.82 0.76 -8.78
CA ARG A 99 17.81 1.65 -9.40
C ARG A 99 19.10 1.77 -8.58
N CYS A 100 19.01 1.82 -7.25
CA CYS A 100 20.18 1.78 -6.39
C CYS A 100 20.97 0.48 -6.57
N MET A 101 20.29 -0.68 -6.66
CA MET A 101 20.93 -1.96 -6.89
C MET A 101 21.69 -2.00 -8.23
N VAL A 102 21.14 -1.45 -9.30
CA VAL A 102 21.85 -1.27 -10.58
C VAL A 102 23.13 -0.47 -10.39
N GLY A 103 23.07 0.63 -9.64
CA GLY A 103 24.24 1.42 -9.27
C GLY A 103 25.29 0.61 -8.49
N LEU A 104 24.86 -0.19 -7.51
CA LEU A 104 25.76 -1.04 -6.71
C LEU A 104 26.49 -2.09 -7.56
N TYR A 105 25.82 -2.71 -8.55
CA TYR A 105 26.48 -3.59 -9.52
C TYR A 105 27.57 -2.85 -10.31
N GLY A 106 27.25 -1.66 -10.82
CA GLY A 106 28.20 -0.80 -11.54
C GLY A 106 29.41 -0.44 -10.69
N THR A 107 29.19 -0.01 -9.45
CA THR A 107 30.25 0.35 -8.50
C THR A 107 31.13 -0.85 -8.16
N THR A 108 30.52 -2.01 -7.87
CA THR A 108 31.24 -3.27 -7.60
C THR A 108 32.13 -3.67 -8.78
N ARG A 109 31.62 -3.53 -10.00
CA ARG A 109 32.39 -3.77 -11.22
C ARG A 109 33.60 -2.84 -11.32
N ARG A 110 33.41 -1.53 -11.09
CA ARG A 110 34.51 -0.55 -11.11
C ARG A 110 35.56 -0.82 -10.03
N ILE A 111 35.16 -1.16 -8.81
CA ILE A 111 36.11 -1.53 -7.74
C ILE A 111 37.01 -2.67 -8.20
N ARG A 112 36.44 -3.71 -8.83
CA ARG A 112 37.22 -4.85 -9.36
C ARG A 112 38.16 -4.45 -10.50
N GLU A 113 37.71 -3.58 -11.41
CA GLU A 113 38.53 -3.09 -12.54
C GLU A 113 39.77 -2.31 -12.05
N PHE A 114 39.65 -1.54 -10.97
CA PHE A 114 40.73 -0.70 -10.45
C PHE A 114 41.55 -1.31 -9.31
N ALA A 115 41.18 -2.50 -8.81
CA ALA A 115 41.77 -3.12 -7.63
C ALA A 115 43.31 -3.29 -7.71
N ASN A 116 43.87 -3.50 -8.90
CA ASN A 116 45.32 -3.65 -9.07
C ASN A 116 46.07 -2.30 -9.03
N ALA A 117 45.44 -1.22 -9.52
CA ALA A 117 46.06 0.11 -9.57
C ALA A 117 45.86 0.88 -8.26
N TYR A 118 44.76 0.61 -7.56
CA TYR A 118 44.38 1.26 -6.31
C TYR A 118 43.86 0.20 -5.31
N PRO A 119 44.76 -0.51 -4.61
CA PRO A 119 44.39 -1.61 -3.71
C PRO A 119 43.54 -1.14 -2.52
N ASP A 120 43.78 0.06 -2.00
CA ASP A 120 43.04 0.63 -0.86
C ASP A 120 41.55 0.77 -1.16
N ILE A 121 41.17 1.11 -2.41
CA ILE A 121 39.76 1.19 -2.86
C ILE A 121 39.08 -0.19 -2.82
N ALA A 122 39.82 -1.26 -3.13
CA ALA A 122 39.30 -2.61 -3.06
C ALA A 122 39.14 -3.10 -1.61
N GLU A 123 40.04 -2.69 -0.73
CA GLU A 123 39.96 -2.99 0.71
C GLU A 123 38.78 -2.27 1.37
N GLU A 124 38.66 -0.95 1.17
CA GLU A 124 37.54 -0.14 1.69
C GLU A 124 36.19 -0.57 1.09
N GLY A 125 36.18 -0.94 -0.20
CA GLY A 125 34.99 -1.41 -0.93
C GLY A 125 34.56 -2.84 -0.59
N LYS A 126 35.28 -3.57 0.27
CA LYS A 126 35.06 -5.00 0.53
C LYS A 126 33.65 -5.32 1.02
N PHE A 127 33.05 -4.45 1.86
CA PHE A 127 31.67 -4.64 2.34
C PHE A 127 30.66 -4.79 1.19
N LEU A 128 30.85 -4.00 0.12
CA LEU A 128 29.99 -4.02 -1.04
C LEU A 128 30.26 -5.26 -1.89
N LEU A 129 31.53 -5.64 -2.08
CA LEU A 129 31.90 -6.86 -2.79
C LEU A 129 31.31 -8.11 -2.13
N ASP A 130 31.38 -8.19 -0.80
CA ASP A 130 30.85 -9.29 0.00
C ASP A 130 29.32 -9.33 -0.05
N PHE A 131 28.67 -8.16 0.08
CA PHE A 131 27.23 -8.03 -0.08
C PHE A 131 26.76 -8.53 -1.46
N MET A 132 27.39 -8.07 -2.55
CA MET A 132 27.01 -8.46 -3.91
C MET A 132 27.30 -9.93 -4.22
N LYS A 133 28.23 -10.57 -3.51
CA LYS A 133 28.49 -12.02 -3.60
C LYS A 133 27.38 -12.84 -2.92
N ALA A 134 26.88 -12.36 -1.78
CA ALA A 134 25.81 -13.03 -1.04
C ALA A 134 24.41 -12.78 -1.66
N PHE A 135 24.22 -11.61 -2.27
CA PHE A 135 22.95 -11.21 -2.87
C PHE A 135 22.60 -12.08 -4.08
N ARG A 136 21.52 -12.86 -3.97
CA ARG A 136 20.90 -13.59 -5.09
C ARG A 136 19.67 -12.82 -5.56
N PRO A 137 19.73 -12.04 -6.65
CA PRO A 137 18.53 -11.43 -7.19
C PRO A 137 17.51 -12.54 -7.51
N GLY A 138 16.25 -12.32 -7.14
CA GLY A 138 15.16 -13.22 -7.50
C GLY A 138 15.16 -13.46 -9.01
N ARG A 139 15.11 -14.73 -9.45
CA ARG A 139 15.20 -15.11 -10.86
C ARG A 139 14.29 -14.22 -11.74
N LYS A 140 14.91 -13.37 -12.55
CA LYS A 140 14.44 -13.09 -13.90
C LYS A 140 15.63 -12.83 -14.82
N MET A 141 16.05 -13.91 -15.47
CA MET A 141 16.84 -14.02 -16.70
C MET A 141 15.99 -14.98 -17.55
N GLU A 142 15.57 -14.77 -18.81
CA GLU A 142 15.97 -13.95 -19.97
C GLU A 142 14.72 -13.73 -20.87
N LYS A 143 14.67 -12.82 -21.86
CA LYS A 143 15.25 -12.95 -23.23
C LYS A 143 15.14 -11.62 -24.00
N SER A 144 16.25 -11.03 -24.45
CA SER A 144 16.92 -11.17 -25.76
C SER A 144 16.29 -10.32 -26.87
N GLY A 145 16.91 -9.18 -27.15
CA GLY A 145 16.64 -8.35 -28.32
C GLY A 145 17.94 -8.13 -29.09
N ASP A 146 18.46 -9.19 -29.69
CA ASP A 146 19.37 -9.06 -30.82
C ASP A 146 18.71 -9.80 -31.98
N GLY A 147 18.12 -9.02 -32.88
CA GLY A 147 17.42 -9.45 -34.08
C GLY A 147 17.99 -8.69 -35.26
N GLY A 148 19.27 -8.92 -35.55
CA GLY A 148 19.91 -8.58 -36.81
C GLY A 148 20.36 -9.86 -37.51
N GLY A 149 19.85 -10.10 -38.71
CA GLY A 149 20.24 -11.22 -39.56
C GLY A 149 19.36 -11.33 -40.80
N GLU A 150 19.80 -10.69 -41.88
CA GLU A 150 19.33 -10.89 -43.25
C GLU A 150 19.54 -12.34 -43.72
N GLY A 151 18.65 -12.81 -44.59
CA GLY A 151 18.71 -14.12 -45.26
C GLY A 151 17.36 -14.54 -45.83
#